data_AF-A0A9V1F1Y0-F1
#
_entry.id   AF-A0A9V1F1Y0-F1
#
_cell.length_a   1.000
_cell.length_b   1.000
_cell.length_c   1.000
_cell.angle_alpha   90.00
_cell.angle_beta   90.00
_cell.angle_gamma   90.00
#
_symmetry.space_group_name_H-M   'P 1'
#
loop_
_entity.id
_entity.type
_entity.pdbx_description
1 polymer ?
#
loop_
_entity_poly.entity_id
_entity_poly.type
_entity_poly.pdbx_seq_one_letter_code
_entity_poly.pdbx_strand_id
1 'polypeptide(L)'
;MDAVAVYHGKISRETGEKLLLATGLDGSYLLRDSESVPGVYCLCVLHACGNSRAMLNTLILQASREIRGSRYQGYIYTYRVSQTETGSWSAETAPGVHKRFFRKIKNLISAFQKPDQGIVIPLQYPVEKKCSVRSAQGTAGRREDPDVFLKAP
;
A
#
# COMPACT_ATOMS: atom_id res chain seq x y z
N MET A 1 2.04 -17.84 -0.44
CA MET A 1 2.72 -16.53 -0.33
C MET A 1 2.71 -16.10 1.12
N ASP A 2 3.84 -15.67 1.71
CA ASP A 2 3.85 -15.05 3.06
C ASP A 2 2.79 -13.92 3.08
N ALA A 3 1.84 -13.97 4.00
CA ALA A 3 0.77 -12.98 4.11
C ALA A 3 1.37 -11.62 4.53
N VAL A 4 1.58 -10.73 3.56
CA VAL A 4 2.01 -9.36 3.83
C VAL A 4 0.76 -8.53 4.09
N ALA A 5 0.63 -7.93 5.27
CA ALA A 5 -0.57 -7.17 5.63
C ALA A 5 -0.79 -5.92 4.75
N VAL A 6 0.29 -5.36 4.19
CA VAL A 6 0.24 -4.27 3.22
C VAL A 6 -0.10 -4.71 1.79
N TYR A 7 -0.30 -6.00 1.53
CA TYR A 7 -0.69 -6.51 0.22
C TYR A 7 -2.21 -6.54 0.07
N HIS A 8 -2.72 -5.73 -0.87
CA HIS A 8 -4.15 -5.60 -1.12
C HIS A 8 -4.69 -6.54 -2.21
N GLY A 9 -3.79 -7.19 -2.96
CA GLY A 9 -4.16 -8.01 -4.12
C GLY A 9 -4.35 -7.18 -5.38
N LYS A 10 -5.30 -7.60 -6.22
CA LYS A 10 -5.69 -6.94 -7.48
C LYS A 10 -6.59 -5.73 -7.19
N ILE A 11 -6.00 -4.66 -6.65
CA ILE A 11 -6.65 -3.36 -6.55
C ILE A 11 -6.23 -2.46 -7.71
N SER A 12 -7.18 -1.69 -8.23
CA SER A 12 -6.88 -0.67 -9.25
C SER A 12 -5.98 0.42 -8.69
N ARG A 13 -5.19 1.03 -9.58
CA ARG A 13 -4.33 2.18 -9.24
C ARG A 13 -5.09 3.24 -8.43
N GLU A 14 -6.27 3.67 -8.89
CA GLU A 14 -7.09 4.71 -8.25
C GLU A 14 -7.51 4.35 -6.82
N THR A 15 -7.82 3.08 -6.57
CA THR A 15 -8.15 2.57 -5.22
C THR A 15 -6.94 2.68 -4.30
N GLY A 16 -5.75 2.31 -4.81
CA GLY A 16 -4.50 2.48 -4.07
C GLY A 16 -4.21 3.95 -3.74
N GLU A 17 -4.43 4.84 -4.70
CA GLU A 17 -4.26 6.28 -4.50
C GLU A 17 -5.19 6.81 -3.40
N LYS A 18 -6.48 6.46 -3.45
CA LYS A 18 -7.45 6.85 -2.42
C LYS A 18 -7.07 6.34 -1.02
N LEU A 19 -6.56 5.12 -0.92
CA LEU A 19 -6.13 4.55 0.37
C LEU A 19 -4.94 5.31 0.97
N LEU A 20 -3.93 5.60 0.13
CA LEU A 20 -2.78 6.40 0.54
C LEU A 20 -3.21 7.80 0.97
N LEU A 21 -4.02 8.49 0.16
CA LEU A 21 -4.55 9.81 0.48
C LEU A 21 -5.41 9.83 1.74
N ALA A 22 -6.19 8.77 1.98
CA ALA A 22 -7.02 8.66 3.17
C ALA A 22 -6.17 8.65 4.45
N THR A 23 -4.94 8.12 4.38
CA THR A 23 -3.98 8.26 5.48
C THR A 23 -3.39 9.68 5.54
N GLY A 24 -3.03 10.25 4.39
CA GLY A 24 -2.43 11.58 4.31
C GLY A 24 -1.09 11.71 5.04
N LEU A 25 -0.39 10.59 5.26
CA LEU A 25 0.90 10.55 5.94
C LEU A 25 2.03 10.27 4.93
N ASP A 26 3.11 11.05 5.05
CA ASP A 26 4.33 10.86 4.28
C ASP A 26 5.02 9.53 4.64
N GLY A 27 5.34 8.74 3.62
CA GLY A 27 5.89 7.40 3.81
C GLY A 27 4.83 6.34 4.08
N SER A 28 3.54 6.67 3.88
CA SER A 28 2.49 5.67 3.71
C SER A 28 2.75 4.84 2.48
N TYR A 29 2.60 3.52 2.60
CA TYR A 29 2.86 2.60 1.49
C TYR A 29 1.91 1.41 1.46
N LEU A 30 1.73 0.87 0.25
CA LEU A 30 0.95 -0.34 0.01
C LEU A 30 1.52 -1.15 -1.16
N LEU A 31 1.17 -2.43 -1.21
CA LEU A 31 1.58 -3.34 -2.26
C LEU A 31 0.34 -3.88 -2.98
N ARG A 32 0.36 -3.85 -4.31
CA ARG A 32 -0.73 -4.32 -5.17
C ARG A 32 -0.19 -5.13 -6.34
N ASP A 33 -1.05 -5.90 -6.98
CA ASP A 33 -0.75 -6.51 -8.27
C ASP A 33 -0.63 -5.45 -9.37
N SER A 34 0.25 -5.69 -10.34
CA SER A 34 0.30 -4.89 -11.56
C SER A 34 -0.87 -5.24 -12.47
N GLU A 35 -1.60 -4.22 -12.93
CA GLU A 35 -2.71 -4.39 -13.87
C GLU A 35 -2.23 -4.68 -15.30
N SER A 36 -0.98 -4.30 -15.62
CA SER A 36 -0.43 -4.41 -16.97
C SER A 36 0.42 -5.66 -17.18
N VAL A 37 1.08 -6.16 -16.13
CA VAL A 37 2.03 -7.27 -16.27
C VAL A 37 1.75 -8.34 -15.21
N PRO A 38 1.34 -9.56 -15.60
CA PRO A 38 1.10 -10.64 -14.65
C PRO A 38 2.40 -11.07 -13.96
N GLY A 39 2.34 -11.36 -12.66
CA GLY A 39 3.51 -11.76 -11.84
C GLY A 39 4.39 -10.60 -11.39
N VAL A 40 4.01 -9.36 -11.72
CA VAL A 40 4.66 -8.15 -11.23
C VAL A 40 3.78 -7.46 -10.21
N TYR A 41 4.42 -6.92 -9.19
CA TYR A 41 3.79 -6.18 -8.11
C TYR A 41 4.17 -4.70 -8.21
N CYS A 42 3.28 -3.84 -7.71
CA CYS A 42 3.50 -2.41 -7.62
C CYS A 42 3.55 -2.01 -6.15
N LEU A 43 4.68 -1.48 -5.71
CA LEU A 43 4.86 -0.84 -4.41
C LEU A 43 4.57 0.65 -4.58
N CYS A 44 3.46 1.12 -4.02
CA CYS A 44 3.06 2.52 -4.06
C CYS A 44 3.43 3.20 -2.74
N VAL A 45 4.04 4.39 -2.81
CA VAL A 45 4.45 5.18 -1.64
C VAL A 45 3.99 6.62 -1.80
N LEU A 46 3.39 7.19 -0.75
CA LEU A 46 2.93 8.58 -0.71
C LEU A 46 4.00 9.52 -0.17
N HIS A 47 4.18 10.65 -0.82
CA HIS A 47 5.06 11.71 -0.35
C HIS A 47 4.57 13.11 -0.78
N ALA A 48 4.40 14.04 0.17
CA ALA A 48 3.94 15.41 -0.06
C ALA A 48 5.05 16.40 -0.38
N CYS A 49 6.32 16.08 -0.13
CA CYS A 49 7.35 17.12 -0.22
C CYS A 49 7.64 17.50 -1.67
N GLY A 50 7.33 18.76 -2.01
CA GLY A 50 7.67 19.40 -3.29
C GLY A 50 9.16 19.66 -3.51
N ASN A 51 10.04 18.78 -3.02
CA ASN A 51 11.46 18.83 -3.34
C ASN A 51 11.70 18.02 -4.61
N SER A 52 11.68 18.72 -5.74
CA SER A 52 11.77 18.25 -7.14
C SER A 52 13.08 17.53 -7.51
N ARG A 53 13.85 17.08 -6.51
CA ARG A 53 15.20 16.50 -6.64
C ARG A 53 15.46 15.38 -5.64
N ALA A 54 14.44 14.62 -5.22
CA ALA A 54 14.70 13.30 -4.67
C ALA A 54 15.49 12.53 -5.74
N MET A 55 16.81 12.41 -5.54
CA MET A 55 17.73 11.79 -6.47
C MET A 55 17.24 10.37 -6.76
N LEU A 56 16.51 10.18 -7.86
CA LEU A 56 16.03 8.90 -8.36
C LEU A 56 17.20 8.08 -8.96
N ASN A 57 18.33 8.01 -8.26
CA ASN A 57 19.55 7.38 -8.76
C ASN A 57 19.61 5.87 -8.44
N THR A 58 18.52 5.24 -7.97
CA THR A 58 18.59 3.84 -7.52
C THR A 58 17.44 2.96 -8.02
N LEU A 59 16.17 3.41 -7.98
CA LEU A 59 15.02 2.60 -8.39
C LEU A 59 14.29 3.23 -9.58
N ILE A 60 13.89 2.42 -10.57
CA ILE A 60 13.06 2.91 -11.68
C ILE A 60 11.70 3.25 -11.08
N LEU A 61 11.46 4.55 -10.99
CA LEU A 61 10.13 5.07 -10.76
C LEU A 61 9.29 4.75 -11.99
N GLN A 62 8.34 3.85 -11.81
CA GLN A 62 7.51 3.35 -12.90
C GLN A 62 6.41 4.32 -13.28
N ALA A 63 5.86 4.97 -12.26
CA ALA A 63 4.93 6.07 -12.42
C ALA A 63 5.00 6.97 -11.19
N SER A 64 5.04 8.27 -11.41
CA SER A 64 4.63 9.27 -10.43
C SER A 64 3.31 9.88 -10.86
N ARG A 65 2.34 9.94 -9.95
CA ARG A 65 1.13 10.71 -10.16
C ARG A 65 1.02 11.78 -9.10
N GLU A 66 0.90 13.04 -9.53
CA GLU A 66 0.55 14.12 -8.62
C GLU A 66 -0.88 13.90 -8.14
N ILE A 67 -1.08 14.00 -6.84
CA ILE A 67 -2.39 13.95 -6.24
C ILE A 67 -2.61 15.21 -5.41
N ARG A 68 -3.74 15.86 -5.69
CA ARG A 68 -4.20 17.06 -5.01
C ARG A 68 -5.51 16.73 -4.30
N GLY A 69 -5.41 16.43 -3.01
CA GLY A 69 -6.56 16.33 -2.12
C GLY A 69 -6.91 17.68 -1.50
N SER A 70 -8.08 17.80 -0.89
CA SER A 70 -8.58 19.07 -0.31
C SER A 70 -7.69 19.67 0.78
N ARG A 71 -6.83 18.86 1.43
CA ARG A 71 -5.89 19.31 2.48
C ARG A 71 -4.47 18.77 2.31
N TYR A 72 -4.17 18.07 1.21
CA TYR A 72 -2.89 17.42 0.99
C TYR A 72 -2.51 17.50 -0.48
N GLN A 73 -1.29 17.98 -0.76
CA GLN A 73 -0.71 18.00 -2.10
C GLN A 73 0.56 17.16 -2.06
N GLY A 74 0.65 16.16 -2.93
CA GLY A 74 1.80 15.27 -2.99
C GLY A 74 1.84 14.43 -4.24
N TYR A 75 2.76 13.47 -4.24
CA TYR A 75 2.98 12.54 -5.33
C TYR A 75 2.93 11.12 -4.81
N ILE A 76 2.35 10.23 -5.62
CA ILE A 76 2.39 8.79 -5.37
C ILE A 76 3.44 8.20 -6.29
N TYR A 77 4.47 7.64 -5.67
CA TYR A 77 5.57 6.98 -6.33
C TYR A 77 5.29 5.49 -6.42
N THR A 78 5.24 4.98 -7.63
CA THR A 78 5.01 3.55 -7.89
C THR A 78 6.31 2.90 -8.35
N TYR A 79 6.74 1.88 -7.63
CA TYR A 79 7.91 1.07 -7.96
C TYR A 79 7.46 -0.33 -8.37
N ARG A 80 8.01 -0.89 -9.47
CA ARG A 80 7.74 -2.28 -9.86
C ARG A 80 8.64 -3.23 -9.07
N VAL A 81 8.04 -4.29 -8.55
CA VAL A 81 8.70 -5.38 -7.83
C VAL A 81 8.33 -6.67 -8.52
N SER A 82 9.32 -7.47 -8.89
CA SER A 82 9.10 -8.76 -9.55
C SER A 82 9.81 -9.87 -8.81
N GLN A 83 9.27 -11.07 -8.97
CA GLN A 83 9.96 -12.29 -8.56
C GLN A 83 10.76 -12.80 -9.77
N THR A 84 12.03 -13.10 -9.53
CA THR A 84 12.91 -13.79 -10.48
C THR A 84 12.55 -15.26 -10.59
N GLU A 85 13.02 -15.92 -11.66
CA GLU A 85 12.81 -17.36 -11.89
C GLU A 85 13.30 -18.24 -10.72
N THR A 86 14.35 -17.79 -10.02
CA THR A 86 14.88 -18.48 -8.82
C THR A 86 14.01 -18.32 -7.57
N GLY A 87 12.88 -17.60 -7.67
CA GLY A 87 11.99 -17.30 -6.54
C GLY A 87 12.45 -16.12 -5.68
N SER A 88 13.54 -15.43 -6.05
CA SER A 88 14.01 -14.25 -5.32
C SER A 88 13.27 -12.98 -5.74
N TRP A 89 12.99 -12.10 -4.80
CA TRP A 89 12.30 -10.83 -4.97
C TRP A 89 13.29 -9.70 -5.25
N SER A 90 13.00 -8.88 -6.25
CA SER A 90 13.80 -7.70 -6.58
C SER A 90 12.92 -6.55 -7.04
N ALA A 91 13.30 -5.33 -6.68
CA ALA A 91 12.68 -4.13 -7.21
C ALA A 91 13.39 -3.71 -8.52
N GLU A 92 12.65 -3.12 -9.45
CA GLU A 92 13.17 -2.65 -10.74
C GLU A 92 14.07 -1.43 -10.52
N THR A 93 15.38 -1.60 -10.75
CA THR A 93 16.41 -0.56 -10.58
C THR A 93 16.88 0.02 -11.91
N ALA A 94 17.31 1.28 -11.89
CA ALA A 94 17.80 1.97 -13.07
C ALA A 94 19.04 1.27 -13.67
N PRO A 95 19.30 1.38 -14.98
CA PRO A 95 20.50 0.82 -15.59
C PRO A 95 21.75 1.39 -14.90
N GLY A 96 22.67 0.52 -14.50
CA GLY A 96 23.88 0.87 -13.74
C GLY A 96 23.75 0.78 -12.22
N VAL A 97 22.53 0.58 -11.69
CA VAL A 97 22.32 0.37 -10.26
C VAL A 97 22.27 -1.11 -9.92
N HIS A 98 22.99 -1.50 -8.88
CA HIS A 98 23.03 -2.88 -8.41
C HIS A 98 21.65 -3.36 -7.93
N LYS A 99 21.07 -4.33 -8.64
CA LYS A 99 19.83 -4.99 -8.25
C LYS A 99 20.06 -5.78 -6.96
N ARG A 100 19.13 -5.64 -6.02
CA ARG A 100 19.14 -6.41 -4.76
C ARG A 100 18.10 -7.51 -4.84
N PHE A 101 18.49 -8.71 -4.44
CA PHE A 101 17.64 -9.89 -4.41
C PHE A 101 17.36 -10.29 -2.97
N PHE A 102 16.09 -10.53 -2.67
CA PHE A 102 15.60 -10.90 -1.34
C PHE A 102 14.84 -12.21 -1.42
N ARG A 103 15.09 -13.14 -0.49
CA ARG A 103 14.35 -14.41 -0.45
C ARG A 103 12.85 -14.22 -0.19
N LYS A 104 12.49 -13.18 0.57
CA LYS A 104 11.11 -12.88 0.96
C LYS A 104 10.80 -11.41 0.71
N ILE A 105 9.58 -11.13 0.25
CA ILE A 105 9.07 -9.77 0.04
C ILE A 105 9.14 -8.91 1.32
N LYS A 106 8.90 -9.51 2.50
CA LYS A 106 9.00 -8.80 3.79
C LYS A 106 10.41 -8.25 4.05
N ASN A 107 11.45 -8.97 3.64
CA ASN A 107 12.83 -8.52 3.81
C ASN A 107 13.14 -7.35 2.87
N LEU A 108 12.57 -7.35 1.66
CA LEU A 108 12.65 -6.24 0.72
C LEU A 108 11.99 -4.99 1.33
N ILE A 109 10.80 -5.13 1.92
CA ILE A 109 10.10 -4.03 2.60
C ILE A 109 10.95 -3.52 3.78
N SER A 110 11.44 -4.40 4.65
CA SER A 110 12.29 -4.01 5.79
C SER A 110 13.60 -3.35 5.38
N ALA A 111 14.17 -3.72 4.22
CA ALA A 111 15.31 -2.99 3.68
C ALA A 111 14.91 -1.54 3.38
N PHE A 112 13.79 -1.33 2.70
CA PHE A 112 13.25 -0.02 2.34
C PHE A 112 12.67 0.80 3.51
N GLN A 113 12.52 0.22 4.69
CA GLN A 113 12.21 0.99 5.91
C GLN A 113 13.39 1.85 6.37
N LYS A 114 14.62 1.49 5.97
CA LYS A 114 15.82 2.26 6.32
C LYS A 114 15.95 3.51 5.42
N PRO A 115 16.50 4.62 5.95
CA PRO A 115 16.87 5.75 5.10
C PRO A 115 18.01 5.36 4.14
N ASP A 116 18.19 6.17 3.08
CA ASP A 116 19.27 6.02 2.10
C ASP A 116 19.26 4.68 1.32
N GLN A 117 18.06 4.17 1.02
CA GLN A 117 17.90 2.91 0.27
C GLN A 117 17.51 3.12 -1.20
N GLY A 118 17.59 4.37 -1.67
CA GLY A 118 17.33 4.70 -3.06
C GLY A 118 15.86 4.85 -3.46
N ILE A 119 14.97 4.95 -2.47
CA ILE A 119 13.56 5.37 -2.63
C ILE A 119 13.37 6.80 -2.15
N VAL A 120 12.28 7.43 -2.61
CA VAL A 120 11.95 8.84 -2.30
C VAL A 120 11.80 9.12 -0.81
N ILE A 121 11.22 8.18 -0.07
CA ILE A 121 10.99 8.27 1.37
C ILE A 121 11.02 6.85 1.96
N PRO A 122 11.63 6.65 3.14
CA PRO A 122 11.57 5.35 3.82
C PRO A 122 10.12 4.92 4.07
N LEU A 123 9.89 3.61 4.01
CA LEU A 123 8.58 3.02 4.31
C LEU A 123 8.31 3.16 5.81
N GLN A 124 7.37 4.04 6.18
CA GLN A 124 7.07 4.32 7.59
C GLN A 124 5.70 3.77 8.01
N TYR A 125 4.67 4.06 7.22
CA TYR A 125 3.28 3.77 7.59
C TYR A 125 2.69 2.68 6.69
N PRO A 126 2.64 1.41 7.14
CA PRO A 126 2.01 0.34 6.37
C PRO A 126 0.50 0.61 6.23
N VAL A 127 0.02 0.75 5.00
CA VAL A 127 -1.42 0.85 4.73
C VAL A 127 -1.97 -0.55 4.54
N GLU A 128 -2.49 -1.12 5.61
CA GLU A 128 -3.08 -2.45 5.60
C GLU A 128 -4.45 -2.46 4.91
N LYS A 129 -4.82 -3.59 4.31
CA LYS A 129 -6.17 -3.79 3.82
C LYS A 129 -7.11 -3.82 5.02
N LYS A 130 -8.07 -2.92 5.06
CA LYS A 130 -9.23 -3.11 5.95
C LYS A 130 -9.92 -4.40 5.50
N CYS A 131 -9.73 -5.47 6.28
CA CYS A 131 -10.67 -6.57 6.26
C CYS A 131 -12.02 -5.98 6.65
N SER A 132 -12.90 -5.76 5.67
CA SER A 132 -14.31 -5.61 5.96
C SER A 132 -14.74 -6.93 6.57
N VAL A 133 -14.77 -6.99 7.89
CA VAL A 133 -15.44 -8.03 8.65
C VAL A 133 -16.92 -7.89 8.32
N ARG A 134 -17.35 -8.45 7.19
CA ARG A 134 -18.67 -9.08 7.14
C ARG A 134 -18.48 -10.39 7.87
N SER A 135 -18.71 -10.35 9.18
CA SER A 135 -19.10 -11.46 10.07
C SER A 135 -18.67 -11.19 11.52
N ALA A 136 -19.48 -10.39 12.22
CA ALA A 136 -19.74 -10.58 13.64
C ALA A 136 -21.18 -10.13 13.90
N GLN A 137 -22.13 -10.86 13.29
CA GLN A 137 -23.45 -11.00 13.86
C GLN A 137 -23.27 -12.01 15.01
N GLY A 138 -23.23 -11.50 16.24
CA GLY A 138 -22.91 -12.28 17.43
C GLY A 138 -23.19 -11.48 18.69
N THR A 139 -24.47 -11.53 19.11
CA THR A 139 -25.01 -11.18 20.43
C THR A 139 -24.82 -9.75 20.93
N ALA A 140 -25.58 -8.81 20.35
CA ALA A 140 -26.08 -7.66 21.11
C ALA A 140 -27.31 -8.10 21.91
N GLY A 141 -27.40 -7.64 23.15
CA GLY A 141 -28.24 -8.20 24.20
C GLY A 141 -29.73 -8.31 23.86
N ARG A 142 -30.30 -9.44 24.31
CA ARG A 142 -31.72 -9.59 24.56
C ARG A 142 -32.14 -8.56 25.61
N ARG A 143 -32.83 -7.51 25.17
CA ARG A 143 -33.79 -6.74 25.98
C ARG A 143 -35.03 -6.54 25.10
N GLU A 144 -35.81 -7.61 25.03
CA GLU A 144 -37.27 -7.51 24.85
C GLU A 144 -37.73 -6.99 26.22
N ASP A 145 -38.29 -5.78 26.34
CA ASP A 145 -39.70 -5.54 26.06
C ASP A 145 -39.98 -4.02 26.14
N PRO A 146 -40.66 -3.44 25.14
CA PRO A 146 -41.59 -2.37 25.41
C PRO A 146 -43.01 -2.86 25.14
N ASP A 147 -43.65 -3.30 26.22
CA ASP A 147 -45.01 -2.97 26.62
C ASP A 147 -45.64 -1.88 25.75
N VAL A 148 -46.92 -2.11 25.39
CA VAL A 148 -47.92 -1.16 24.87
C VAL A 148 -48.31 -1.34 23.38
N PHE A 149 -49.38 -2.12 23.12
CA PHE A 149 -50.64 -1.55 22.60
C PHE A 149 -51.88 -2.49 22.67
N LEU A 150 -52.87 -2.02 23.45
CA LEU A 150 -54.34 -2.09 23.35
C LEU A 150 -55.21 -3.34 23.65
N LYS A 151 -55.93 -3.20 24.78
CA LYS A 151 -57.40 -3.02 24.96
C LYS A 151 -58.32 -4.18 24.50
N ALA A 152 -58.76 -5.04 25.42
CA ALA A 152 -59.99 -4.97 26.27
C ALA A 152 -61.15 -5.80 25.66
N PRO A 153 -62.10 -6.30 26.49
CA PRO A 153 -62.88 -7.51 26.22
C PRO A 153 -64.05 -7.36 25.25
#